data_AF-A0A151BT82-F1
#
_entry.id   AF-A0A151BT82-F1
#
_cell.length_a   1.000
_cell.length_b   1.000
_cell.length_c   1.000
_cell.angle_alpha   90.00
_cell.angle_beta   90.00
_cell.angle_gamma   90.00
#
_symmetry.space_group_name_H-M   'P 1'
#
loop_
_entity.id
_entity.type
_entity.pdbx_description
1 polymer ?
#
loop_
_entity_poly.entity_id
_entity_poly.type
_entity_poly.pdbx_seq_one_letter_code
_entity_poly.pdbx_strand_id
1 'polypeptide(L)'
;METQQRQAAVDALSPDVDWILQTDNDEVLPDPERLLDALAYAEAQGLDAVEWPMRLLFRRTHNAVFQIATTGEQPSYEYPGPIAVRPGTALVSARRTHGAFLRPVVDGDDGSLQVARPALEGEDRSFTIPPGAAIIHNSWARSPRQAWAKVTGWGHTSGVRGVVYFAAVWLPAPITWRLLRNFHPFARDLWPRLVRVPVSPDVE
;
A
#
# COMPACT_ATOMS: atom_id res chain seq x y z
N MET A 1 4.14 8.48 -17.03
CA MET A 1 2.81 7.97 -17.42
C MET A 1 1.86 7.93 -16.24
N GLU A 2 2.14 7.21 -15.15
CA GLU A 2 1.23 7.14 -13.99
C GLU A 2 0.96 8.51 -13.31
N THR A 3 2.01 9.26 -12.95
CA THR A 3 1.85 10.60 -12.34
C THR A 3 0.98 11.53 -13.19
N GLN A 4 1.17 11.51 -14.52
CA GLN A 4 0.41 12.34 -15.46
C GLN A 4 -1.07 11.94 -15.51
N GLN A 5 -1.37 10.64 -15.48
CA GLN A 5 -2.75 10.16 -15.43
C GLN A 5 -3.45 10.58 -14.12
N ARG A 6 -2.76 10.45 -12.99
CA ARG A 6 -3.28 10.88 -11.68
C ARG A 6 -3.45 12.40 -11.62
N GLN A 7 -2.47 13.17 -12.12
CA GLN A 7 -2.57 14.63 -12.17
C GLN A 7 -3.76 15.08 -13.04
N ALA A 8 -3.95 14.49 -14.21
CA ALA A 8 -5.09 14.81 -15.06
C ALA A 8 -6.44 14.53 -14.36
N ALA A 9 -6.51 13.51 -13.51
CA ALA A 9 -7.71 13.24 -12.71
C ALA A 9 -7.90 14.28 -11.59
N VAL A 10 -6.82 14.71 -10.92
CA VAL A 10 -6.87 15.80 -9.93
C VAL A 10 -7.32 17.10 -10.59
N ASP A 11 -6.77 17.45 -11.76
CA ASP A 11 -7.07 18.68 -12.49
C ASP A 11 -8.49 18.71 -13.06
N ALA A 12 -9.09 17.53 -13.30
CA ALA A 12 -10.44 17.41 -13.85
C ALA A 12 -11.55 17.52 -12.78
N LEU A 13 -11.21 17.45 -11.49
CA LEU A 13 -12.19 17.52 -10.41
C LEU A 13 -12.51 18.99 -10.04
N SER A 14 -13.75 19.23 -9.62
CA SER A 14 -14.23 20.58 -9.29
C SER A 14 -13.41 21.18 -8.13
N PRO A 15 -13.14 22.49 -8.13
CA PRO A 15 -12.60 23.18 -6.95
C PRO A 15 -13.54 23.13 -5.73
N ASP A 16 -14.81 22.73 -5.90
CA ASP A 16 -15.80 22.68 -4.83
C ASP A 16 -15.71 21.42 -3.94
N VAL A 17 -14.80 20.50 -4.22
CA VAL A 17 -14.58 19.31 -3.36
C VAL A 17 -13.49 19.61 -2.34
N ASP A 18 -13.63 19.15 -1.09
CA ASP A 18 -12.63 19.44 -0.07
C ASP A 18 -11.38 18.54 -0.18
N TRP A 19 -11.58 17.30 -0.63
CA TRP A 19 -10.56 16.26 -0.73
C TRP A 19 -10.79 15.37 -1.95
N ILE A 20 -9.69 14.94 -2.57
CA ILE A 20 -9.68 14.00 -3.70
C ILE A 20 -9.06 12.69 -3.24
N LEU A 21 -9.83 11.61 -3.29
CA LEU A 21 -9.34 10.27 -2.94
C LEU A 21 -8.70 9.55 -4.15
N GLN A 22 -7.47 9.10 -3.96
CA GLN A 22 -6.68 8.34 -4.91
C GLN A 22 -6.57 6.89 -4.44
N THR A 23 -7.51 6.04 -4.87
CA THR A 23 -7.53 4.60 -4.55
C THR A 23 -7.42 3.75 -5.81
N ASP A 24 -6.74 2.60 -5.68
CA ASP A 24 -6.66 1.62 -6.76
C ASP A 24 -7.78 0.57 -6.62
N ASN A 25 -8.14 -0.07 -7.72
CA ASN A 25 -9.22 -1.07 -7.75
C ASN A 25 -8.90 -2.37 -7.00
N ASP A 26 -7.64 -2.58 -6.58
CA ASP A 26 -7.21 -3.71 -5.77
C ASP A 26 -6.95 -3.34 -4.30
N GLU A 27 -7.41 -2.15 -3.87
CA GLU A 27 -7.33 -1.65 -2.50
C GLU A 27 -8.69 -1.73 -1.81
N VAL A 28 -8.68 -2.08 -0.53
CA VAL A 28 -9.86 -2.05 0.34
C VAL A 28 -9.52 -1.27 1.59
N LEU A 29 -10.30 -0.23 1.91
CA LEU A 29 -10.22 0.53 3.15
C LEU A 29 -11.18 -0.09 4.18
N PRO A 30 -10.70 -0.82 5.20
CA PRO A 30 -11.59 -1.54 6.11
C PRO A 30 -12.33 -0.61 7.08
N ASP A 31 -11.77 0.56 7.37
CA ASP A 31 -12.30 1.53 8.32
C ASP A 31 -12.32 2.93 7.68
N PRO A 32 -13.36 3.26 6.90
CA PRO A 32 -13.49 4.57 6.28
C PRO A 32 -13.69 5.70 7.28
N GLU A 33 -14.32 5.43 8.42
CA GLU A 33 -14.55 6.44 9.48
C GLU A 33 -13.22 6.94 10.03
N ARG A 34 -12.26 6.04 10.25
CA ARG A 34 -10.93 6.45 10.70
C ARG A 34 -10.19 7.33 9.69
N LEU A 35 -10.41 7.11 8.39
CA LEU A 35 -9.88 8.02 7.37
C LEU A 35 -10.54 9.39 7.44
N LEU A 36 -11.86 9.47 7.65
CA LEU A 36 -12.56 10.74 7.82
C LEU A 36 -12.04 11.54 9.02
N ASP A 37 -11.79 10.88 10.16
CA ASP A 37 -11.15 11.51 11.33
C ASP A 37 -9.80 12.14 10.97
N ALA A 38 -8.98 11.41 10.21
CA ALA A 38 -7.67 11.88 9.82
C ALA A 38 -7.72 13.03 8.80
N LEU A 39 -8.71 13.05 7.92
CA LEU A 39 -8.95 14.18 7.01
C LEU A 39 -9.36 15.43 7.78
N ALA A 40 -10.27 15.29 8.75
CA ALA A 40 -10.66 16.40 9.62
C ALA A 40 -9.47 16.92 10.45
N TYR A 41 -8.62 16.01 10.95
CA TYR A 41 -7.39 16.38 11.62
C TYR A 41 -6.43 17.14 10.69
N ALA A 42 -6.18 16.60 9.49
CA ALA A 42 -5.31 17.22 8.50
C ALA A 42 -5.80 18.61 8.10
N GLU A 43 -7.10 18.79 7.95
CA GLU A 43 -7.73 20.08 7.71
C GLU A 43 -7.48 21.08 8.85
N ALA A 44 -7.68 20.66 10.11
CA ALA A 44 -7.43 21.51 11.26
C ALA A 44 -5.95 21.93 11.39
N GLN A 45 -5.02 21.11 10.87
CA GLN A 45 -3.59 21.41 10.82
C GLN A 45 -3.15 22.14 9.54
N GLY A 46 -4.06 22.40 8.59
CA GLY A 46 -3.73 23.04 7.31
C GLY A 46 -2.82 22.20 6.42
N LEU A 47 -2.95 20.86 6.46
CA LEU A 47 -2.17 19.93 5.63
C LEU A 47 -2.83 19.71 4.26
N ASP A 48 -2.00 19.48 3.24
CA ASP A 48 -2.43 19.38 1.84
C ASP A 48 -2.77 17.93 1.43
N ALA A 49 -2.32 16.96 2.21
CA ALA A 49 -2.40 15.55 1.84
C ALA A 49 -2.44 14.62 3.06
N VAL A 50 -3.04 13.44 2.87
CA VAL A 50 -3.03 12.34 3.83
C VAL A 50 -2.51 11.07 3.15
N GLU A 51 -1.33 10.63 3.59
CA GLU A 51 -0.73 9.33 3.26
C GLU A 51 -1.22 8.28 4.25
N TRP A 52 -1.66 7.12 3.76
CA TRP A 52 -2.27 6.10 4.60
C TRP A 52 -1.47 4.80 4.56
N PRO A 53 -1.33 4.09 5.70
CA PRO A 53 -0.64 2.81 5.72
C PRO A 53 -1.41 1.73 4.97
N MET A 54 -0.66 0.80 4.40
CA MET A 54 -1.18 -0.33 3.65
C MET A 54 -0.57 -1.65 4.11
N ARG A 55 -1.38 -2.69 4.20
CA ARG A 55 -0.95 -4.08 4.36
C ARG A 55 -1.05 -4.80 3.03
N LEU A 56 0.01 -5.48 2.63
CA LEU A 56 0.06 -6.14 1.32
C LEU A 56 -0.27 -7.63 1.44
N LEU A 57 -1.22 -8.06 0.61
CA LEU A 57 -1.54 -9.47 0.44
C LEU A 57 -0.72 -10.03 -0.73
N PHE A 58 0.10 -11.03 -0.42
CA PHE A 58 1.01 -11.65 -1.38
C PHE A 58 0.34 -12.71 -2.23
N ARG A 59 -0.50 -13.57 -1.64
CA ARG A 59 -1.17 -14.64 -2.37
C ARG A 59 -2.43 -15.09 -1.64
N ARG A 60 -3.50 -15.41 -2.37
CA ARG A 60 -4.69 -16.06 -1.84
C ARG A 60 -4.80 -17.49 -2.38
N THR A 61 -5.15 -18.43 -1.51
CA THR A 61 -5.55 -19.80 -1.82
C THR A 61 -6.98 -20.02 -1.33
N HIS A 62 -7.56 -21.20 -1.59
CA HIS A 62 -8.91 -21.53 -1.14
C HIS A 62 -9.09 -21.50 0.39
N ASN A 63 -8.01 -21.64 1.16
CA ASN A 63 -8.06 -21.76 2.62
C ASN A 63 -7.16 -20.78 3.38
N ALA A 64 -6.42 -19.92 2.67
CA ALA A 64 -5.49 -18.99 3.31
C ALA A 64 -5.20 -17.76 2.45
N VAL A 65 -4.86 -16.69 3.14
CA VAL A 65 -4.19 -15.52 2.58
C VAL A 65 -2.78 -15.48 3.13
N PHE A 66 -1.81 -15.32 2.24
CA PHE A 66 -0.43 -15.05 2.59
C PHE A 66 -0.23 -13.54 2.59
N GLN A 67 0.14 -13.00 3.74
CA GLN A 67 0.35 -11.56 3.95
C GLN A 67 1.83 -11.28 4.17
N ILE A 68 2.31 -10.13 3.71
CA ILE A 68 3.64 -9.64 4.05
C ILE A 68 3.67 -9.30 5.55
N ALA A 69 4.73 -9.75 6.23
CA ALA A 69 4.92 -9.56 7.65
C ALA A 69 6.35 -9.16 7.98
N THR A 70 6.50 -8.53 9.15
CA THR A 70 7.78 -8.28 9.78
C THR A 70 8.46 -9.59 10.19
N THR A 71 9.70 -9.51 10.66
CA THR A 71 10.42 -10.69 11.19
C THR A 71 9.76 -11.26 12.45
N GLY A 72 9.02 -10.44 13.21
CA GLY A 72 8.21 -10.81 14.36
C GLY A 72 6.79 -11.29 14.03
N GLU A 73 6.52 -11.61 12.75
CA GLU A 73 5.24 -12.13 12.26
C GLU A 73 4.03 -11.17 12.41
N GLN A 74 4.29 -9.90 12.72
CA GLN A 74 3.28 -8.84 12.69
C GLN A 74 3.06 -8.34 11.25
N PRO A 75 1.88 -7.79 10.91
CA PRO A 75 1.68 -7.13 9.62
C PRO A 75 2.77 -6.10 9.34
N SER A 76 3.33 -6.13 8.12
CA SER A 76 4.20 -5.07 7.63
C SER A 76 3.33 -3.98 7.00
N TYR A 77 3.63 -2.71 7.30
CA TYR A 77 2.95 -1.58 6.69
C TYR A 77 3.84 -0.90 5.65
N GLU A 78 3.25 -0.55 4.52
CA GLU A 78 3.89 0.28 3.51
C GLU A 78 3.12 1.58 3.35
N TYR A 79 3.83 2.64 2.99
CA TYR A 79 3.27 3.95 2.74
C TYR A 79 3.68 4.40 1.33
N PRO A 80 2.89 4.07 0.29
CA PRO A 80 3.28 4.36 -1.09
C PRO A 80 3.11 5.83 -1.47
N GLY A 81 2.30 6.57 -0.71
CA GLY A 81 2.04 7.99 -0.87
C GLY A 81 0.61 8.38 -0.46
N PRO A 82 0.28 9.67 -0.54
CA PRO A 82 -1.06 10.20 -0.28
C PRO A 82 -2.19 9.44 -0.95
N ILE A 83 -3.18 9.02 -0.17
CA ILE A 83 -4.46 8.51 -0.69
C ILE A 83 -5.52 9.60 -0.76
N ALA A 84 -5.28 10.74 -0.10
CA ALA A 84 -6.13 11.91 -0.16
C ALA A 84 -5.27 13.15 -0.37
N VAL A 85 -5.69 14.04 -1.26
CA VAL A 85 -5.03 15.32 -1.56
C VAL A 85 -6.05 16.43 -1.69
N ARG A 86 -5.65 17.67 -1.42
CA ARG A 86 -6.48 18.85 -1.70
C ARG A 86 -6.60 19.09 -3.21
N PRO A 87 -7.70 19.70 -3.68
CA PRO A 87 -7.82 20.14 -5.07
C PRO A 87 -6.65 21.02 -5.50
N GLY A 88 -6.23 20.89 -6.75
CA GLY A 88 -5.11 21.67 -7.31
C GLY A 88 -3.72 21.29 -6.78
N THR A 89 -3.61 20.27 -5.93
CA THR A 89 -2.32 19.79 -5.45
C THR A 89 -1.51 19.16 -6.58
N ALA A 90 -0.25 19.60 -6.74
CA ALA A 90 0.66 19.04 -7.73
C ALA A 90 1.26 17.71 -7.24
N LEU A 91 1.14 16.68 -8.09
CA LEU A 91 1.73 15.36 -7.88
C LEU A 91 3.12 15.28 -8.49
N VAL A 92 4.09 14.81 -7.70
CA VAL A 92 5.51 14.78 -8.06
C VAL A 92 5.97 13.40 -8.49
N SER A 93 5.37 12.35 -7.91
CA SER A 93 5.72 10.96 -8.19
C SER A 93 4.57 10.05 -7.76
N ALA A 94 3.86 9.50 -8.75
CA ALA A 94 2.63 8.75 -8.56
C ALA A 94 1.62 9.49 -7.67
N ARG A 95 1.58 9.15 -6.37
CA ARG A 95 0.68 9.74 -5.37
C ARG A 95 1.30 10.89 -4.56
N ARG A 96 2.63 11.07 -4.60
CA ARG A 96 3.36 12.01 -3.73
C ARG A 96 3.13 13.46 -4.12
N THR A 97 3.13 14.34 -3.13
CA THR A 97 2.94 15.79 -3.24
C THR A 97 4.19 16.52 -2.73
N HIS A 98 4.32 17.81 -3.05
CA HIS A 98 5.37 18.68 -2.44
C HIS A 98 4.94 19.31 -1.11
N GLY A 99 3.63 19.38 -0.85
CA GLY A 99 3.05 20.07 0.30
C GLY A 99 3.20 19.34 1.63
N ALA A 100 2.76 20.00 2.71
CA ALA A 100 2.72 19.38 4.03
C ALA A 100 1.67 18.26 4.04
N PHE A 101 1.95 17.18 4.76
CA PHE A 101 1.08 16.01 4.73
C PHE A 101 1.03 15.27 6.06
N LEU A 102 -0.11 14.66 6.31
CA LEU A 102 -0.30 13.73 7.41
C LEU A 102 0.11 12.32 6.98
N ARG A 103 0.90 11.65 7.81
CA ARG A 103 1.15 10.21 7.76
C ARG A 103 0.71 9.60 9.09
N PRO A 104 -0.55 9.13 9.20
CA PRO A 104 -0.98 8.40 10.37
C PRO A 104 -0.12 7.18 10.61
N VAL A 105 0.34 7.00 11.85
CA VAL A 105 1.19 5.86 12.22
C VAL A 105 0.32 4.77 12.81
N VAL A 106 0.52 3.52 12.38
CA VAL A 106 -0.20 2.39 12.96
C VAL A 106 0.31 2.14 14.38
N ASP A 107 -0.60 1.91 15.33
CA ASP A 107 -0.24 1.61 16.71
C ASP A 107 0.71 0.39 16.78
N GLY A 108 1.89 0.59 17.36
CA GLY A 108 2.94 -0.43 17.47
C GLY A 108 3.80 -0.62 16.22
N ASP A 109 3.66 0.21 15.18
CA ASP A 109 4.54 0.22 14.01
C ASP A 109 5.81 1.04 14.28
N ASP A 110 6.93 0.36 14.48
CA ASP A 110 8.28 0.93 14.54
C ASP A 110 9.19 0.44 13.40
N GLY A 111 8.68 -0.47 12.56
CA GLY A 111 9.46 -1.21 11.58
C GLY A 111 9.32 -0.72 10.15
N SER A 112 8.23 0.00 9.83
CA SER A 112 8.02 0.52 8.47
C SER A 112 9.12 1.50 8.08
N LEU A 113 9.68 1.34 6.87
CA LEU A 113 10.80 2.17 6.40
C LEU A 113 10.51 3.68 6.49
N GLN A 114 9.27 4.09 6.20
CA GLN A 114 8.87 5.49 6.26
C GLN A 114 8.71 6.01 7.70
N VAL A 115 8.36 5.15 8.66
CA VAL A 115 8.23 5.52 10.08
C VAL A 115 9.59 5.51 10.78
N ALA A 116 10.45 4.54 10.48
CA ALA A 116 11.77 4.39 11.09
C ALA A 116 12.77 5.50 10.70
N ARG A 117 12.59 6.14 9.54
CA ARG A 117 13.40 7.31 9.16
C ARG A 117 12.97 8.58 9.92
N PRO A 118 13.86 9.58 10.07
CA PRO A 118 13.45 10.91 10.52
C PRO A 118 12.29 11.47 9.68
N ALA A 119 11.39 12.21 10.32
CA ALA A 119 10.30 12.91 9.64
C ALA A 119 10.87 13.93 8.63
N LEU A 120 10.22 14.05 7.47
CA LEU A 120 10.55 15.11 6.52
C LEU A 120 9.99 16.44 7.02
N GLU A 121 10.49 17.54 6.44
CA GLU A 121 9.85 18.83 6.58
C GLU A 121 8.40 18.77 6.09
N GLY A 122 7.46 19.30 6.88
CA GLY A 122 6.02 19.27 6.58
C GLY A 122 5.34 17.91 6.79
N GLU A 123 6.05 16.90 7.30
CA GLU A 123 5.46 15.59 7.62
C GLU A 123 4.94 15.55 9.05
N ASP A 124 3.62 15.42 9.21
CA ASP A 124 2.96 15.21 10.49
C ASP A 124 2.72 13.70 10.73
N ARG A 125 3.11 13.19 11.90
CA ARG A 125 2.95 11.79 12.34
C ARG A 125 2.21 11.65 13.67
N SER A 126 1.58 12.72 14.15
CA SER A 126 0.98 12.78 15.47
C SER A 126 -0.36 12.06 15.58
N PHE A 127 -0.99 11.75 14.44
CA PHE A 127 -2.21 10.96 14.37
C PHE A 127 -1.86 9.45 14.33
N THR A 128 -2.46 8.64 15.20
CA THR A 128 -2.26 7.19 15.19
C THR A 128 -3.53 6.43 14.78
N ILE A 129 -3.38 5.22 14.27
CA ILE A 129 -4.53 4.38 13.88
C ILE A 129 -4.37 2.93 14.36
N PRO A 130 -5.47 2.20 14.59
CA PRO A 130 -5.38 0.78 14.89
C PRO A 130 -4.91 -0.02 13.65
N PRO A 131 -4.25 -1.18 13.83
CA PRO A 131 -3.86 -2.09 12.75
C PRO A 131 -4.95 -2.43 11.74
N GLY A 132 -6.20 -2.50 12.20
CA GLY A 132 -7.37 -2.82 11.37
C GLY A 132 -7.70 -1.76 10.33
N ALA A 133 -7.32 -0.50 10.54
CA ALA A 133 -7.66 0.63 9.67
C ALA A 133 -6.73 0.77 8.46
N ALA A 134 -5.57 0.09 8.45
CA ALA A 134 -4.67 0.10 7.30
C ALA A 134 -5.34 -0.54 6.06
N ILE A 135 -5.14 0.10 4.89
CA ILE A 135 -5.67 -0.40 3.61
C ILE A 135 -5.15 -1.81 3.35
N ILE A 136 -6.00 -2.68 2.82
CA ILE A 136 -5.60 -3.99 2.35
C ILE A 136 -5.33 -3.91 0.85
N HIS A 137 -4.09 -4.14 0.43
CA HIS A 137 -3.71 -4.12 -0.99
C HIS A 137 -3.58 -5.53 -1.56
N ASN A 138 -4.46 -5.90 -2.49
CA ASN A 138 -4.53 -7.24 -3.09
C ASN A 138 -3.61 -7.39 -4.32
N SER A 139 -2.57 -6.57 -4.47
CA SER A 139 -1.86 -6.47 -5.74
C SER A 139 -1.16 -7.76 -6.19
N TRP A 140 -0.86 -8.68 -5.28
CA TRP A 140 -0.30 -10.00 -5.60
C TRP A 140 -1.21 -11.18 -5.24
N ALA A 141 -2.22 -10.95 -4.42
CA ALA A 141 -3.26 -11.92 -4.05
C ALA A 141 -4.27 -12.17 -5.18
N ARG A 142 -3.75 -12.50 -6.37
CA ARG A 142 -4.49 -12.70 -7.61
C ARG A 142 -4.50 -14.18 -7.99
N SER A 143 -5.38 -14.57 -8.92
CA SER A 143 -5.30 -15.90 -9.53
C SER A 143 -3.97 -16.08 -10.27
N PRO A 144 -3.47 -17.32 -10.46
CA PRO A 144 -2.24 -17.55 -11.22
C PRO A 144 -2.25 -16.90 -12.61
N ARG A 145 -3.40 -16.90 -13.30
CA ARG A 145 -3.57 -16.23 -14.60
C ARG A 145 -3.39 -14.72 -14.51
N GLN A 146 -3.99 -14.07 -13.52
CA GLN A 146 -3.88 -12.62 -13.32
C GLN A 146 -2.48 -12.21 -12.86
N ALA A 147 -1.87 -13.00 -11.97
CA ALA A 147 -0.49 -12.79 -11.53
C ALA A 147 0.49 -12.96 -12.70
N TRP A 148 0.30 -13.99 -13.54
CA TRP A 148 1.05 -14.17 -14.78
C TRP A 148 0.89 -12.97 -15.71
N ALA A 149 -0.36 -12.56 -16.01
CA ALA A 149 -0.63 -11.42 -16.87
C ALA A 149 0.01 -10.12 -16.34
N LYS A 150 -0.02 -9.89 -15.02
CA LYS A 150 0.65 -8.76 -14.38
C LYS A 150 2.17 -8.82 -14.59
N VAL A 151 2.77 -9.96 -14.32
CA VAL A 151 4.22 -10.19 -14.46
C VAL A 151 4.69 -10.03 -15.90
N THR A 152 3.94 -10.53 -16.88
CA THR A 152 4.26 -10.40 -18.31
C THR A 152 3.90 -9.04 -18.89
N GLY A 153 3.00 -8.30 -18.24
CA GLY A 153 2.57 -6.96 -18.62
C GLY A 153 3.41 -5.83 -18.02
N TRP A 154 4.29 -6.13 -17.06
CA TRP A 154 5.30 -5.18 -16.59
C TRP A 154 6.22 -4.81 -17.75
N GLY A 155 6.33 -3.51 -18.07
CA GLY A 155 6.96 -2.96 -19.27
C GLY A 155 8.31 -3.58 -19.66
N HIS A 156 8.71 -3.38 -20.91
CA HIS A 156 9.77 -4.02 -21.73
C HIS A 156 11.10 -4.49 -21.09
N THR A 157 11.39 -4.18 -19.83
CA THR A 157 12.59 -4.55 -19.06
C THR A 157 12.42 -5.74 -18.11
N SER A 158 11.21 -6.27 -17.91
CA SER A 158 10.96 -7.34 -16.91
C SER A 158 10.99 -8.79 -17.44
N GLY A 159 11.00 -8.99 -18.77
CA GLY A 159 10.68 -10.25 -19.46
C GLY A 159 11.10 -11.55 -18.75
N VAL A 160 12.40 -11.84 -18.63
CA VAL A 160 12.86 -13.10 -18.01
C VAL A 160 12.78 -13.06 -16.48
N ARG A 161 13.09 -11.92 -15.87
CA ARG A 161 13.13 -11.78 -14.40
C ARG A 161 11.75 -11.96 -13.78
N GLY A 162 10.71 -11.43 -14.42
CA GLY A 162 9.33 -11.60 -14.01
C GLY A 162 8.90 -13.06 -14.06
N VAL A 163 9.16 -13.74 -15.18
CA VAL A 163 8.84 -15.17 -15.34
C VAL A 163 9.55 -16.03 -14.29
N VAL A 164 10.85 -15.78 -14.06
CA VAL A 164 11.62 -16.48 -13.02
C VAL A 164 11.04 -16.20 -11.64
N TYR A 165 10.69 -14.94 -11.33
CA TYR A 165 10.06 -14.59 -10.07
C TYR A 165 8.72 -15.31 -9.85
N PHE A 166 7.87 -15.33 -10.89
CA PHE A 166 6.60 -16.04 -10.84
C PHE A 166 6.80 -17.53 -10.57
N ALA A 167 7.70 -18.19 -11.31
CA ALA A 167 7.91 -19.63 -11.21
C ALA A 167 8.64 -20.05 -9.92
N ALA A 168 9.65 -19.28 -9.48
CA ALA A 168 10.52 -19.66 -8.36
C ALA A 168 10.05 -19.13 -7.00
N VAL A 169 9.31 -18.01 -6.97
CA VAL A 169 8.89 -17.34 -5.73
C VAL A 169 7.37 -17.39 -5.58
N TRP A 170 6.63 -16.78 -6.51
CA TRP A 170 5.19 -16.60 -6.34
C TRP A 170 4.41 -17.92 -6.38
N LEU A 171 4.67 -18.78 -7.38
CA LEU A 171 3.96 -20.03 -7.62
C LEU A 171 4.18 -21.12 -6.55
N PRO A 172 5.38 -21.32 -5.96
CA PRO A 172 5.56 -22.28 -4.88
C PRO A 172 5.24 -21.72 -3.49
N ALA A 173 4.99 -20.41 -3.34
CA ALA A 173 4.84 -19.75 -2.05
C ALA A 173 3.89 -20.44 -1.03
N PRO A 174 2.73 -21.02 -1.40
CA PRO A 174 1.87 -21.69 -0.43
C PRO A 174 2.55 -22.84 0.31
N ILE A 175 3.56 -23.44 -0.29
CA ILE A 175 4.35 -24.53 0.26
C ILE A 175 5.64 -23.97 0.89
N THR A 176 6.28 -23.00 0.26
CA THR A 176 7.60 -22.49 0.64
C THR A 176 7.58 -21.24 1.53
N TRP A 177 6.41 -20.71 1.91
CA TRP A 177 6.27 -19.41 2.60
C TRP A 177 7.14 -19.25 3.85
N ARG A 178 7.32 -20.32 4.63
CA ARG A 178 8.16 -20.30 5.84
C ARG A 178 9.63 -20.05 5.54
N LEU A 179 10.09 -20.36 4.33
CA LEU A 179 11.47 -20.22 3.87
C LEU A 179 11.71 -18.88 3.16
N LEU A 180 10.67 -18.21 2.66
CA LEU A 180 10.81 -16.96 1.92
C LEU A 180 11.27 -15.82 2.82
N ARG A 181 12.36 -15.15 2.42
CA ARG A 181 12.93 -13.98 3.10
C ARG A 181 13.31 -12.93 2.07
N ASN A 182 13.06 -11.65 2.37
CA ASN A 182 13.46 -10.50 1.54
C ASN A 182 13.14 -10.71 0.05
N PHE A 183 11.93 -11.20 -0.22
CA PHE A 183 11.54 -11.77 -1.51
C PHE A 183 10.80 -10.78 -2.41
N HIS A 184 10.94 -9.48 -2.15
CA HIS A 184 10.38 -8.44 -3.01
C HIS A 184 11.11 -8.44 -4.36
N PRO A 185 10.40 -8.30 -5.49
CA PRO A 185 10.99 -8.41 -6.83
C PRO A 185 11.95 -7.28 -7.23
N PHE A 186 12.13 -6.24 -6.40
CA PHE A 186 12.76 -4.98 -6.80
C PHE A 186 13.58 -4.33 -5.68
N ALA A 187 13.06 -4.28 -4.45
CA ALA A 187 13.72 -3.66 -3.30
C ALA A 187 13.98 -4.72 -2.24
N ARG A 188 15.25 -4.95 -1.87
CA ARG A 188 15.56 -5.85 -0.75
C ARG A 188 14.95 -5.28 0.54
N ASP A 189 14.64 -6.17 1.47
CA ASP A 189 14.13 -5.86 2.81
C ASP A 189 12.71 -5.27 2.90
N LEU A 190 12.06 -4.94 1.78
CA LEU A 190 10.67 -4.46 1.82
C LEU A 190 9.69 -5.55 2.24
N TRP A 191 9.95 -6.81 1.85
CA TRP A 191 9.13 -7.97 2.20
C TRP A 191 9.93 -8.99 3.02
N PRO A 192 10.03 -8.80 4.34
CA PRO A 192 10.89 -9.63 5.19
C PRO A 192 10.42 -11.08 5.25
N ARG A 193 9.12 -11.30 5.45
CA ARG A 193 8.51 -12.63 5.62
C ARG A 193 7.08 -12.68 5.09
N LEU A 194 6.59 -13.91 4.94
CA LEU A 194 5.16 -14.19 4.79
C LEU A 194 4.62 -14.80 6.08
N VAL A 195 3.39 -14.45 6.41
CA VAL A 195 2.54 -15.17 7.36
C VAL A 195 1.33 -15.74 6.65
N ARG A 196 0.85 -16.88 7.14
CA ARG A 196 -0.36 -17.54 6.64
C ARG A 196 -1.53 -17.17 7.55
N VAL A 197 -2.49 -16.42 7.02
CA VAL A 197 -3.75 -16.06 7.68
C VAL A 197 -4.85 -16.96 7.13
N PRO A 198 -5.63 -17.67 7.96
CA PRO A 198 -6.80 -18.41 7.50
C PRO A 198 -7.80 -17.48 6.81
N VAL A 199 -8.43 -17.93 5.73
CA VAL A 199 -9.60 -17.22 5.19
C VAL A 199 -10.74 -17.42 6.20
N SER A 200 -11.26 -16.35 6.79
CA SER A 200 -12.47 -16.46 7.60
C SER A 200 -13.64 -16.83 6.67
N PRO A 201 -14.48 -17.83 7.02
CA PRO A 201 -15.64 -18.19 6.21
C PRO A 201 -16.68 -17.06 6.09
N ASP A 202 -16.57 -16.01 6.90
CA ASP A 202 -17.58 -14.94 7.01
C ASP A 202 -17.36 -13.75 6.06
N VAL A 203 -16.45 -13.86 5.09
CA VAL A 203 -16.17 -12.79 4.11
C VAL A 203 -16.11 -13.39 2.70
N GLU A 204 -17.30 -13.66 2.14
CA GLU A 204 -17.53 -13.82 0.69
C GLU A 204 -18.25 -12.60 0.13
#